data_AF-A0A2G4SJI1-F1
#
_entry.id   AF-A0A2G4SJI1-F1
#
_cell.length_a   1.000
_cell.length_b   1.000
_cell.length_c   1.000
_cell.angle_alpha   90.00
_cell.angle_beta   90.00
_cell.angle_gamma   90.00
#
_symmetry.space_group_name_H-M   'P 1'
#
loop_
_entity.id
_entity.type
_entity.pdbx_description
1 polymer ?
#
loop_
_entity_poly.entity_id
_entity_poly.type
_entity_poly.pdbx_seq_one_letter_code
_entity_poly.pdbx_strand_id
1 'polypeptide(L)'
;MELSKTETIALLVSNKEETVTGPIFIKSQSQHGWNLSLKVGDKQHAWDFNQCVKADLQGNLTEKYQELINLAMNGYNAAALYLSIGSLYLYENRHQSHEAILSQLKDTIASAKNPIHIEYVYMCVTDDECYDCRKDKWHSASSVFEAGLDSFMKEVSSIDDIWKKVKTGCKLPFVLKILLHDKVTKRHGHLLIIDLLHPKFFTDITSKIHYSFISLR
;
A
#
# COMPACT_ATOMS: atom_id res chain seq x y z
N MET A 1 16.35 23.98 9.50
CA MET A 1 16.34 22.50 9.49
C MET A 1 14.90 22.10 9.26
N GLU A 2 14.49 21.94 7.99
CA GLU A 2 13.10 21.61 7.66
C GLU A 2 12.87 20.12 7.91
N LEU A 3 11.88 19.83 8.76
CA LEU A 3 11.37 18.48 8.98
C LEU A 3 10.88 17.93 7.64
N SER A 4 11.38 16.78 7.22
CA SER A 4 10.90 16.08 6.03
C SER A 4 9.39 15.85 6.18
N LYS A 5 8.58 16.50 5.34
CA LYS A 5 7.14 16.22 5.28
C LYS A 5 6.95 14.80 4.75
N THR A 6 6.45 13.91 5.60
CA THR A 6 5.98 12.60 5.19
C THR A 6 4.47 12.69 5.03
N GLU A 7 3.98 12.60 3.80
CA GLU A 7 2.55 12.45 3.51
C GLU A 7 2.25 10.95 3.42
N THR A 8 1.27 10.49 4.20
CA THR A 8 0.80 9.09 4.20
C THR A 8 -0.64 9.06 3.74
N ILE A 9 -0.90 8.37 2.64
CA ILE A 9 -2.25 8.15 2.12
C ILE A 9 -2.74 6.82 2.65
N ALA A 10 -3.69 6.85 3.59
CA ALA A 10 -4.41 5.67 4.05
C ALA A 10 -5.65 5.47 3.17
N LEU A 11 -5.73 4.31 2.52
CA LEU A 11 -6.86 3.98 1.66
C LEU A 11 -7.68 2.82 2.24
N LEU A 12 -8.97 3.05 2.47
CA LEU A 12 -9.92 1.99 2.80
C LEU A 12 -10.71 1.60 1.55
N VAL A 13 -10.50 0.36 1.09
CA VAL A 13 -11.30 -0.24 0.02
C VAL A 13 -12.39 -1.11 0.66
N SER A 14 -13.65 -0.76 0.44
CA SER A 14 -14.82 -1.53 0.88
C SER A 14 -15.56 -2.05 -0.35
N ASN A 15 -15.90 -3.35 -0.34
CA ASN A 15 -16.75 -3.97 -1.35
C ASN A 15 -18.23 -3.85 -0.97
N LYS A 16 -19.06 -3.84 -2.03
CA LYS A 16 -20.52 -3.66 -2.06
C LYS A 16 -21.28 -4.57 -1.09
N GLU A 17 -22.44 -4.06 -0.66
CA GLU A 17 -23.46 -4.72 0.17
C GLU A 17 -23.68 -6.19 -0.20
N GLU A 18 -23.12 -7.10 0.60
CA GLU A 18 -23.89 -8.28 0.94
C GLU A 18 -24.95 -7.81 1.94
N THR A 19 -26.20 -8.25 1.77
CA THR A 19 -27.21 -8.21 2.82
C THR A 19 -26.74 -9.07 3.98
N VAL A 20 -25.80 -8.53 4.75
CA VAL A 20 -25.38 -9.06 6.04
C VAL A 20 -26.48 -8.62 7.00
N THR A 21 -27.12 -9.56 7.68
CA THR A 21 -27.90 -9.33 8.91
C THR A 21 -26.96 -8.93 10.06
N GLY A 22 -26.12 -7.94 9.79
CA GLY A 22 -25.03 -7.43 10.61
C GLY A 22 -25.00 -5.90 10.52
N PRO A 23 -24.00 -5.27 11.15
CA PRO A 23 -24.06 -3.85 11.42
C PRO A 23 -24.03 -3.02 10.13
N ILE A 24 -24.96 -2.06 10.03
CA ILE A 24 -25.18 -1.23 8.85
C ILE A 24 -24.08 -0.16 8.80
N PHE A 25 -23.33 -0.14 7.70
CA PHE A 25 -22.35 0.90 7.41
C PHE A 25 -23.02 2.05 6.67
N ILE A 26 -23.05 3.25 7.27
CA ILE A 26 -23.58 4.45 6.62
C ILE A 26 -22.41 5.30 6.16
N LYS A 27 -22.33 5.51 4.84
CA LYS A 27 -21.36 6.41 4.20
C LYS A 27 -21.97 7.80 4.11
N SER A 28 -21.32 8.80 4.67
CA SER A 28 -21.70 10.21 4.48
C SER A 28 -20.50 11.07 4.12
N GLN A 29 -20.72 12.02 3.23
CA GLN A 29 -19.70 12.98 2.81
C GLN A 29 -19.84 14.22 3.70
N SER A 30 -18.77 14.56 4.42
CA SER A 30 -18.69 15.78 5.23
C SER A 30 -17.84 16.84 4.53
N GLN A 31 -17.84 18.07 5.03
CA GLN A 31 -16.98 19.15 4.52
C GLN A 31 -15.47 18.86 4.65
N HIS A 32 -15.06 17.86 5.45
CA HIS A 32 -13.65 17.60 5.80
C HIS A 32 -13.17 16.19 5.39
N GLY A 33 -14.01 15.41 4.71
CA GLY A 33 -13.67 14.03 4.31
C GLY A 33 -14.87 13.10 4.31
N TRP A 34 -14.58 11.79 4.28
CA TRP A 34 -15.58 10.73 4.31
C TRP A 34 -15.73 10.19 5.73
N ASN A 35 -16.97 10.11 6.19
CA ASN A 35 -17.29 9.48 7.46
C ASN A 35 -17.85 8.08 7.19
N LEU A 36 -17.19 7.06 7.74
CA LEU A 36 -17.71 5.71 7.83
C LEU A 36 -18.29 5.53 9.22
N SER A 37 -19.59 5.26 9.32
CA SER A 37 -20.22 4.99 10.62
C SER A 37 -20.80 3.59 10.69
N LEU A 38 -20.59 2.93 11.83
CA LEU A 38 -21.09 1.62 12.18
C LEU A 38 -22.04 1.75 13.36
N LYS A 39 -23.28 1.30 13.18
CA LYS A 39 -24.26 1.22 14.28
C LYS A 39 -24.29 -0.20 14.87
N VAL A 40 -24.01 -0.31 16.16
CA VAL A 40 -24.07 -1.56 16.93
C VAL A 40 -24.99 -1.34 18.13
N GLY A 41 -26.24 -1.83 18.03
CA GLY A 41 -27.30 -1.51 18.99
C GLY A 41 -27.59 0.00 19.01
N ASP A 42 -27.53 0.62 20.19
CA ASP A 42 -27.73 2.07 20.36
C ASP A 42 -26.44 2.89 20.22
N LYS A 43 -25.30 2.25 19.99
CA LYS A 43 -24.01 2.94 19.84
C LYS A 43 -23.67 3.14 18.36
N GLN A 44 -23.26 4.37 18.03
CA GLN A 44 -22.70 4.71 16.72
C GLN A 44 -21.21 4.94 16.87
N HIS A 45 -20.42 4.17 16.13
CA HIS A 45 -18.98 4.37 15.98
C HIS A 45 -18.76 5.04 14.63
N ALA A 46 -17.91 6.05 14.57
CA ALA A 46 -17.61 6.75 13.33
C ALA A 46 -16.10 6.90 13.17
N TRP A 47 -15.64 6.75 11.94
CA TRP A 47 -14.24 6.93 11.55
C TRP A 47 -14.17 7.90 10.38
N ASP A 48 -13.22 8.83 10.46
CA ASP A 48 -12.98 9.81 9.42
C ASP A 48 -11.80 9.36 8.54
N PHE A 49 -12.02 9.39 7.24
CA PHE A 49 -11.03 9.08 6.22
C PHE A 49 -10.94 10.23 5.22
N ASN A 50 -9.73 10.51 4.72
CA ASN A 50 -9.55 11.50 3.65
C ASN A 50 -10.32 11.10 2.38
N GLN A 51 -10.39 9.80 2.07
CA GLN A 51 -11.10 9.27 0.93
C GLN A 51 -11.66 7.86 1.21
N CYS A 52 -12.88 7.58 0.75
CA CYS A 52 -13.44 6.22 0.71
C CYS A 52 -13.76 5.84 -0.73
N VAL A 53 -13.07 4.85 -1.28
CA VAL A 53 -13.17 4.42 -2.69
C VAL A 53 -13.84 3.05 -2.75
N LYS A 54 -14.81 2.88 -3.67
CA LYS A 54 -15.38 1.55 -3.95
C LYS A 54 -14.38 0.76 -4.81
N ALA A 55 -14.26 -0.54 -4.59
CA ALA A 55 -13.26 -1.34 -5.31
C ALA A 55 -13.42 -1.36 -6.84
N ASP A 56 -14.65 -1.17 -7.34
CA ASP A 56 -14.95 -1.07 -8.77
C ASP A 56 -14.55 0.30 -9.38
N LEU A 57 -14.12 1.26 -8.56
CA LEU A 57 -13.76 2.62 -8.96
C LEU A 57 -12.26 2.93 -8.72
N GLN A 58 -11.37 1.98 -9.03
CA GLN A 58 -9.91 2.15 -8.89
C GLN A 58 -9.34 3.36 -9.66
N GLY A 59 -10.02 3.84 -10.70
CA GLY A 59 -9.64 5.06 -11.42
C GLY A 59 -9.49 6.30 -10.52
N ASN A 60 -10.12 6.30 -9.34
CA ASN A 60 -10.02 7.38 -8.35
C ASN A 60 -8.70 7.41 -7.56
N LEU A 61 -7.81 6.41 -7.75
CA LEU A 61 -6.52 6.31 -7.06
C LEU A 61 -5.34 6.74 -7.93
N THR A 62 -5.55 6.79 -9.24
CA THR A 62 -4.53 7.17 -10.22
C THR A 62 -3.89 8.52 -9.90
N GLU A 63 -4.71 9.52 -9.57
CA GLU A 63 -4.21 10.85 -9.20
C GLU A 63 -3.34 10.81 -7.93
N LYS A 64 -3.73 10.00 -6.95
CA LYS A 64 -2.97 9.83 -5.70
C LYS A 64 -1.65 9.12 -5.90
N TYR A 65 -1.60 8.12 -6.76
CA TYR A 65 -0.34 7.49 -7.15
C TYR A 65 0.58 8.49 -7.84
N GLN A 66 0.05 9.29 -8.76
CA GLN A 66 0.83 10.33 -9.43
C GLN A 66 1.33 11.40 -8.45
N GLU A 67 0.55 11.81 -7.45
CA GLU A 67 1.00 12.72 -6.38
C GLU A 67 2.23 12.16 -5.65
N LEU A 68 2.18 10.89 -5.20
CA LEU A 68 3.29 10.24 -4.51
C LEU A 68 4.53 10.10 -5.41
N ILE A 69 4.33 9.74 -6.68
CA ILE A 69 5.41 9.64 -7.66
C ILE A 69 6.05 11.01 -7.87
N ASN A 70 5.26 12.07 -8.04
CA ASN A 70 5.77 13.43 -8.23
C ASN A 70 6.55 13.93 -7.02
N LEU A 71 6.13 13.58 -5.80
CA LEU A 71 6.91 13.86 -4.59
C LEU A 71 8.27 13.16 -4.65
N ALA A 72 8.31 11.86 -4.94
CA ALA A 72 9.54 11.10 -5.05
C ALA A 72 10.47 11.64 -6.16
N MET A 73 9.94 11.96 -7.34
CA MET A 73 10.69 12.56 -8.45
C MET A 73 11.27 13.95 -8.11
N ASN A 74 10.65 14.68 -7.17
CA ASN A 74 11.15 15.97 -6.69
C ASN A 74 12.11 15.88 -5.51
N GLY A 75 12.51 14.66 -5.10
CA GLY A 75 13.48 14.44 -4.04
C GLY A 75 12.88 14.25 -2.64
N TYR A 76 11.56 14.01 -2.54
CA TYR A 76 10.92 13.70 -1.27
C TYR A 76 10.85 12.19 -1.03
N ASN A 77 10.62 11.80 0.22
CA ASN A 77 10.28 10.43 0.58
C ASN A 77 8.76 10.31 0.63
N ALA A 78 8.19 9.48 -0.24
CA ALA A 78 6.75 9.23 -0.34
C ALA A 78 6.46 7.75 -0.11
N ALA A 79 5.36 7.44 0.57
CA ALA A 79 4.99 6.07 0.90
C ALA A 79 3.50 5.80 0.61
N ALA A 80 3.25 4.68 -0.06
CA ALA A 80 1.93 4.05 -0.14
C ALA A 80 1.89 2.89 0.86
N LEU A 81 0.98 2.99 1.84
CA LEU A 81 0.77 1.96 2.86
C LEU A 81 -0.54 1.22 2.56
N TYR A 82 -0.43 -0.07 2.35
CA TYR A 82 -1.57 -0.95 2.08
C TYR A 82 -1.84 -1.85 3.28
N LEU A 83 -3.12 -1.90 3.65
CA LEU A 83 -3.66 -2.76 4.69
C LEU A 83 -5.01 -3.28 4.20
N SER A 84 -5.30 -4.56 4.40
CA SER A 84 -6.57 -5.15 3.99
C SER A 84 -7.27 -5.84 5.13
N ILE A 85 -8.53 -5.46 5.36
CA ILE A 85 -9.39 -6.02 6.39
C ILE A 85 -10.66 -6.51 5.69
N GLY A 86 -10.93 -7.82 5.71
CA GLY A 86 -12.09 -8.42 5.03
C GLY A 86 -11.73 -9.64 4.17
N SER A 87 -12.63 -10.01 3.25
CA SER A 87 -12.53 -11.24 2.43
C SER A 87 -11.34 -11.25 1.45
N LEU A 88 -11.03 -12.45 0.92
CA LEU A 88 -9.84 -12.77 0.11
C LEU A 88 -9.64 -11.89 -1.15
N TYR A 89 -10.72 -11.31 -1.69
CA TYR A 89 -10.69 -10.45 -2.89
C TYR A 89 -9.83 -9.18 -2.72
N LEU A 90 -9.44 -8.84 -1.49
CA LEU A 90 -8.59 -7.68 -1.22
C LEU A 90 -7.15 -7.85 -1.69
N TYR A 91 -6.66 -9.09 -1.85
CA TYR A 91 -5.32 -9.33 -2.40
C TYR A 91 -5.20 -8.84 -3.84
N GLU A 92 -6.20 -9.13 -4.68
CA GLU A 92 -6.22 -8.72 -6.09
C GLU A 92 -6.25 -7.19 -6.23
N ASN A 93 -7.03 -6.51 -5.39
CA ASN A 93 -7.09 -5.04 -5.38
C ASN A 93 -5.74 -4.40 -5.02
N ARG A 94 -5.03 -4.94 -4.03
CA ARG A 94 -3.67 -4.46 -3.69
C ARG A 94 -2.69 -4.75 -4.82
N HIS A 95 -2.78 -5.92 -5.42
CA HIS A 95 -1.93 -6.29 -6.55
C HIS A 95 -2.11 -5.35 -7.75
N GLN A 96 -3.36 -5.06 -8.12
CA GLN A 96 -3.69 -4.07 -9.17
C GLN A 96 -3.20 -2.66 -8.79
N SER A 97 -3.28 -2.29 -7.52
CA SER A 97 -2.75 -1.01 -7.03
C SER A 97 -1.22 -0.93 -7.18
N HIS A 98 -0.50 -2.00 -6.84
CA HIS A 98 0.95 -2.09 -7.03
C HIS A 98 1.34 -2.03 -8.52
N GLU A 99 0.58 -2.71 -9.38
CA GLU A 99 0.77 -2.64 -10.83
C GLU A 99 0.55 -1.21 -11.34
N ALA A 100 -0.54 -0.57 -10.94
CA ALA A 100 -0.90 0.78 -11.38
C ALA A 100 0.16 1.82 -10.98
N ILE A 101 0.62 1.83 -9.73
CA ILE A 101 1.64 2.78 -9.27
C ILE A 101 2.99 2.54 -9.96
N LEU A 102 3.40 1.29 -10.18
CA LEU A 102 4.66 0.98 -10.88
C LEU A 102 4.57 1.30 -12.37
N SER A 103 3.40 1.09 -13.01
CA SER A 103 3.14 1.47 -14.39
C SER A 103 3.23 3.00 -14.56
N GLN A 104 2.59 3.77 -13.69
CA GLN A 104 2.69 5.24 -13.73
C GLN A 104 4.10 5.76 -13.45
N LEU A 105 4.82 5.11 -12.53
CA LEU A 105 6.21 5.46 -12.24
C LEU A 105 7.09 5.24 -13.48
N LYS A 106 6.89 4.12 -14.19
CA LYS A 106 7.58 3.84 -15.46
C LYS A 106 7.34 4.96 -16.47
N ASP A 107 6.09 5.33 -16.70
CA ASP A 107 5.72 6.37 -17.67
C ASP A 107 6.27 7.75 -17.27
N THR A 108 6.27 8.05 -15.96
CA THR A 108 6.83 9.29 -15.41
C THR A 108 8.34 9.36 -15.62
N ILE A 109 9.06 8.26 -15.37
CA ILE A 109 10.51 8.18 -15.61
C ILE A 109 10.83 8.29 -17.10
N ALA A 110 10.07 7.61 -17.96
CA ALA A 110 10.25 7.68 -19.42
C ALA A 110 10.02 9.10 -19.98
N SER A 111 9.14 9.86 -19.35
CA SER A 111 8.82 11.25 -19.71
C SER A 111 9.72 12.28 -19.02
N ALA A 112 10.63 11.85 -18.15
CA ALA A 112 11.50 12.76 -17.42
C ALA A 112 12.49 13.46 -18.37
N LYS A 113 12.72 14.76 -18.14
CA LYS A 113 13.67 15.54 -18.94
C LYS A 113 15.12 15.07 -18.79
N ASN A 114 15.45 14.53 -17.61
CA ASN A 114 16.79 14.10 -17.25
C ASN A 114 16.81 12.58 -17.04
N PRO A 115 17.94 11.91 -17.28
CA PRO A 115 18.10 10.50 -16.94
C PRO A 115 17.92 10.28 -15.43
N ILE A 116 16.97 9.42 -15.07
CA ILE A 116 16.71 9.00 -13.69
C ILE A 116 17.39 7.66 -13.45
N HIS A 117 18.28 7.62 -12.47
CA HIS A 117 18.89 6.39 -12.00
C HIS A 117 18.02 5.77 -10.91
N ILE A 118 17.87 4.44 -10.97
CA ILE A 118 16.91 3.71 -10.16
C ILE A 118 17.64 2.63 -9.38
N GLU A 119 17.43 2.63 -8.07
CA GLU A 119 17.83 1.52 -7.21
C GLU A 119 16.62 1.05 -6.42
N TYR A 120 16.57 -0.24 -6.06
CA TYR A 120 15.46 -0.74 -5.26
C TYR A 120 15.88 -1.83 -4.30
N VAL A 121 15.10 -2.00 -3.24
CA VAL A 121 15.08 -3.17 -2.36
C VAL A 121 13.64 -3.65 -2.22
N TYR A 122 13.46 -4.97 -2.25
CA TYR A 122 12.17 -5.61 -2.03
C TYR A 122 12.36 -6.66 -0.95
N MET A 123 11.81 -6.37 0.24
CA MET A 123 12.07 -7.12 1.44
C MET A 123 10.78 -7.47 2.16
N CYS A 124 10.63 -8.76 2.41
CA CYS A 124 9.51 -9.34 3.11
C CYS A 124 9.90 -9.40 4.61
N VAL A 125 9.01 -9.02 5.52
CA VAL A 125 9.33 -8.75 6.93
C VAL A 125 8.51 -9.66 7.85
N THR A 126 9.19 -10.27 8.82
CA THR A 126 8.60 -10.96 9.97
C THR A 126 9.14 -10.33 11.27
N ASP A 127 8.73 -10.85 12.42
CA ASP A 127 9.18 -10.32 13.71
C ASP A 127 10.69 -10.51 13.93
N ASP A 128 11.22 -11.67 13.51
CA ASP A 128 12.61 -12.05 13.78
C ASP A 128 13.52 -11.96 12.54
N GLU A 129 12.93 -11.98 11.34
CA GLU A 129 13.69 -12.11 10.09
C GLU A 129 13.16 -11.22 8.97
N CYS A 130 14.02 -10.99 7.99
CA CYS A 130 13.74 -10.25 6.78
C CYS A 130 14.21 -11.07 5.57
N TYR A 131 13.31 -11.33 4.63
CA TYR A 131 13.60 -12.07 3.42
C TYR A 131 13.79 -11.10 2.25
N ASP A 132 14.98 -11.09 1.65
CA ASP A 132 15.26 -10.38 0.41
C ASP A 132 14.61 -11.12 -0.76
N CYS A 133 13.41 -10.69 -1.14
CA CYS A 133 12.59 -11.34 -2.16
C CYS A 133 13.17 -11.16 -3.60
N ARG A 134 14.34 -10.51 -3.75
CA ARG A 134 15.10 -10.41 -5.01
C ARG A 134 16.17 -11.49 -5.15
N LYS A 135 16.77 -11.89 -4.02
CA LYS A 135 17.94 -12.79 -3.93
C LYS A 135 17.61 -14.16 -3.32
N ASP A 136 16.37 -14.34 -2.89
CA ASP A 136 15.89 -15.53 -2.19
C ASP A 136 16.72 -15.85 -0.94
N LYS A 137 16.96 -14.83 -0.10
CA LYS A 137 17.86 -14.90 1.06
C LYS A 137 17.24 -14.29 2.31
N TRP A 138 17.37 -15.00 3.43
CA TRP A 138 17.01 -14.53 4.76
C TRP A 138 18.14 -13.75 5.45
N HIS A 139 17.74 -12.75 6.21
CA HIS A 139 18.56 -11.89 7.05
C HIS A 139 17.88 -11.75 8.42
N SER A 140 18.63 -11.74 9.52
CA SER A 140 18.05 -11.42 10.83
C SER A 140 17.50 -9.99 10.85
N ALA A 141 16.35 -9.77 11.47
CA ALA A 141 15.71 -8.46 11.56
C ALA A 141 16.64 -7.42 12.23
N SER A 142 17.38 -7.82 13.27
CA SER A 142 18.39 -6.97 13.92
C SER A 142 19.46 -6.47 12.94
N SER A 143 20.01 -7.36 12.12
CA SER A 143 21.03 -6.97 11.13
C SER A 143 20.50 -6.00 10.08
N VAL A 144 19.24 -6.15 9.66
CA VAL A 144 18.61 -5.25 8.69
C VAL A 144 18.30 -3.91 9.35
N PHE A 145 17.86 -3.93 10.61
CA PHE A 145 17.60 -2.72 11.39
C PHE A 145 18.87 -1.88 11.60
N GLU A 146 19.98 -2.51 11.95
CA GLU A 146 21.27 -1.84 12.15
C GLU A 146 21.86 -1.29 10.86
N ALA A 147 21.80 -2.05 9.75
CA ALA A 147 22.36 -1.63 8.47
C ALA A 147 21.46 -0.65 7.70
N GLY A 148 20.16 -0.67 7.98
CA GLY A 148 19.14 0.02 7.21
C GLY A 148 18.84 -0.66 5.87
N LEU A 149 17.66 -0.38 5.29
CA LEU A 149 17.28 -0.95 3.98
C LEU A 149 18.18 -0.48 2.82
N ASP A 150 18.85 0.66 2.98
CA ASP A 150 19.68 1.28 1.94
C ASP A 150 20.91 0.45 1.60
N SER A 151 21.50 -0.24 2.58
CA SER A 151 22.62 -1.15 2.35
C SER A 151 22.26 -2.36 1.48
N PHE A 152 20.96 -2.62 1.30
CA PHE A 152 20.46 -3.71 0.47
C PHE A 152 20.02 -3.24 -0.92
N MET A 153 19.96 -1.94 -1.21
CA MET A 153 19.48 -1.46 -2.49
C MET A 153 20.39 -1.93 -3.64
N LYS A 154 19.77 -2.13 -4.80
CA LYS A 154 20.46 -2.58 -6.02
C LYS A 154 19.98 -1.77 -7.21
N GLU A 155 20.92 -1.29 -8.02
CA GLU A 155 20.65 -0.63 -9.29
C GLU A 155 19.85 -1.54 -10.25
N VAL A 156 18.90 -0.92 -10.95
CA VAL A 156 18.14 -1.52 -12.04
C VAL A 156 18.04 -0.59 -13.24
N SER A 157 17.92 -1.18 -14.42
CA SER A 157 17.74 -0.48 -15.68
C SER A 157 16.33 0.06 -15.89
N SER A 158 15.31 -0.56 -15.29
CA SER A 158 13.92 -0.24 -15.57
C SER A 158 12.97 -0.63 -14.44
N ILE A 159 11.81 0.03 -14.38
CA ILE A 159 10.72 -0.35 -13.48
C ILE A 159 10.13 -1.71 -13.85
N ASP A 160 10.19 -2.11 -15.13
CA ASP A 160 9.73 -3.45 -15.56
C ASP A 160 10.51 -4.57 -14.86
N ASP A 161 11.81 -4.35 -14.58
CA ASP A 161 12.63 -5.33 -13.86
C ASP A 161 12.20 -5.47 -12.39
N ILE A 162 11.73 -4.39 -11.78
CA ILE A 162 11.12 -4.40 -10.45
C ILE A 162 9.78 -5.14 -10.52
N TRP A 163 8.91 -4.80 -11.48
CA TRP A 163 7.60 -5.44 -11.63
C TRP A 163 7.70 -6.95 -11.85
N LYS A 164 8.69 -7.42 -12.63
CA LYS A 164 8.94 -8.87 -12.80
C LYS A 164 9.12 -9.62 -11.48
N LYS A 165 9.66 -8.97 -10.45
CA LYS A 165 9.83 -9.53 -9.10
C LYS A 165 8.61 -9.32 -8.21
N VAL A 166 7.94 -8.19 -8.33
CA VAL A 166 6.76 -7.86 -7.50
C VAL A 166 5.52 -8.63 -7.95
N LYS A 167 5.37 -8.89 -9.26
CA LYS A 167 4.16 -9.48 -9.85
C LYS A 167 3.84 -10.90 -9.36
N THR A 168 4.82 -11.64 -8.85
CA THR A 168 4.58 -12.96 -8.25
C THR A 168 3.85 -12.84 -6.91
N GLY A 169 3.88 -11.63 -6.33
CA GLY A 169 3.29 -11.31 -5.04
C GLY A 169 4.08 -11.89 -3.86
N CYS A 170 3.57 -11.60 -2.66
CA CYS A 170 4.13 -12.10 -1.41
C CYS A 170 3.01 -12.46 -0.43
N LYS A 171 3.23 -13.53 0.35
CA LYS A 171 2.35 -13.97 1.45
C LYS A 171 2.78 -13.42 2.82
N LEU A 172 3.88 -12.68 2.88
CA LEU A 172 4.39 -11.99 4.06
C LEU A 172 4.27 -10.47 3.85
N PRO A 173 4.08 -9.70 4.93
CA PRO A 173 4.21 -8.25 4.87
C PRO A 173 5.52 -7.86 4.21
N PHE A 174 5.53 -6.79 3.42
CA PHE A 174 6.73 -6.40 2.70
C PHE A 174 6.89 -4.89 2.56
N VAL A 175 8.13 -4.49 2.31
CA VAL A 175 8.52 -3.15 1.90
C VAL A 175 9.24 -3.26 0.55
N LEU A 176 8.74 -2.53 -0.43
CA LEU A 176 9.42 -2.21 -1.67
C LEU A 176 9.84 -0.74 -1.61
N LYS A 177 11.15 -0.48 -1.51
CA LYS A 177 11.71 0.87 -1.51
C LYS A 177 12.45 1.09 -2.82
N ILE A 178 12.10 2.14 -3.54
CA ILE A 178 12.70 2.54 -4.82
C ILE A 178 13.32 3.92 -4.64
N LEU A 179 14.62 4.04 -4.87
CA LEU A 179 15.35 5.30 -4.94
C LEU A 179 15.32 5.81 -6.37
N LEU A 180 14.96 7.08 -6.52
CA LEU A 180 14.97 7.83 -7.76
C LEU A 180 16.01 8.94 -7.65
N HIS A 181 17.04 8.88 -8.49
CA HIS A 181 18.14 9.84 -8.49
C HIS A 181 18.22 10.54 -9.85
N ASP A 182 17.89 11.82 -9.87
CA ASP A 182 18.18 12.70 -11.00
C ASP A 182 19.63 13.19 -10.90
N LYS A 183 20.50 12.65 -11.77
CA LYS A 183 21.94 12.95 -11.77
C LYS A 183 22.25 14.41 -12.15
N VAL A 184 21.35 15.08 -12.85
CA VAL A 184 21.50 16.47 -13.31
C VAL A 184 21.14 17.43 -12.19
N THR A 185 19.97 17.26 -11.59
CA THR A 185 19.49 18.15 -10.51
C THR A 185 20.02 17.77 -9.12
N LYS A 186 20.71 16.63 -9.00
CA LYS A 186 21.20 16.06 -7.73
C LYS A 186 20.07 15.81 -6.72
N ARG A 187 18.85 15.58 -7.21
CA ARG A 187 17.70 15.24 -6.38
C ARG A 187 17.64 13.73 -6.17
N HIS A 188 17.36 13.36 -4.93
CA HIS A 188 17.24 11.98 -4.49
C HIS A 188 15.93 11.84 -3.72
N GLY A 189 15.00 11.04 -4.21
CA GLY A 189 13.74 10.78 -3.53
C GLY A 189 13.42 9.30 -3.49
N HIS A 190 12.59 8.91 -2.53
CA HIS A 190 12.21 7.52 -2.35
C HIS A 190 10.71 7.35 -2.55
N LEU A 191 10.34 6.33 -3.31
CA LEU A 191 8.99 5.80 -3.32
C LEU A 191 8.97 4.48 -2.56
N LEU A 192 8.13 4.40 -1.54
CA LEU A 192 7.94 3.20 -0.74
C LEU A 192 6.55 2.63 -0.99
N ILE A 193 6.47 1.32 -1.22
CA ILE A 193 5.24 0.54 -1.20
C ILE A 193 5.36 -0.43 -0.04
N ILE A 194 4.52 -0.25 0.97
CA ILE A 194 4.49 -1.06 2.18
C ILE A 194 3.17 -1.80 2.17
N ASP A 195 3.19 -3.13 2.05
CA ASP A 195 2.00 -3.96 2.12
C ASP A 195 2.02 -4.78 3.40
N LEU A 196 1.11 -4.46 4.32
CA LEU A 196 0.93 -5.16 5.59
C LEU A 196 0.04 -6.41 5.46
N LEU A 197 -0.42 -6.70 4.24
CA LEU A 197 -1.35 -7.77 3.92
C LEU A 197 -2.64 -7.70 4.76
N HIS A 198 -3.07 -8.87 5.25
CA HIS A 198 -4.21 -9.02 6.14
C HIS A 198 -3.69 -9.30 7.56
N PRO A 199 -4.03 -8.47 8.56
CA PRO A 199 -3.62 -8.73 9.94
C PRO A 199 -4.31 -9.99 10.46
N LYS A 200 -3.52 -10.94 10.98
CA LYS A 200 -4.04 -12.20 11.54
C LYS A 200 -4.98 -11.99 12.74
N PHE A 201 -4.93 -10.85 13.43
CA PHE A 201 -5.83 -10.58 14.57
C PHE A 201 -7.31 -10.47 14.17
N PHE A 202 -7.64 -10.26 12.89
CA PHE A 202 -9.02 -10.17 12.43
C PHE A 202 -9.68 -11.52 12.15
N THR A 203 -8.92 -12.60 11.95
CA THR A 203 -9.51 -13.92 11.67
C THR A 203 -10.26 -14.50 12.88
N ASP A 204 -9.81 -14.18 14.10
CA ASP A 204 -10.47 -14.62 15.34
C ASP A 204 -11.74 -13.81 15.70
N ILE A 205 -11.87 -12.60 15.14
CA ILE A 205 -13.09 -11.80 15.30
C ILE A 205 -14.16 -12.33 14.33
N THR A 206 -13.78 -12.67 13.10
CA THR A 206 -14.70 -13.24 12.10
C THR A 206 -15.17 -14.66 12.45
N SER A 207 -14.36 -15.47 13.13
CA SER A 207 -14.77 -16.83 13.55
C SER A 207 -15.77 -16.84 14.71
N LYS A 208 -15.83 -15.76 15.50
CA LYS A 208 -16.81 -15.58 16.60
C LYS A 208 -18.12 -14.92 16.16
N ILE A 209 -18.18 -14.38 14.95
CA ILE A 209 -19.44 -13.88 14.37
C ILE A 209 -20.15 -15.08 13.74
N HIS A 210 -21.01 -15.74 14.51
CA HIS A 210 -21.93 -16.76 14.00
C HIS A 210 -22.84 -16.13 12.94
N TYR A 211 -22.62 -16.47 11.67
CA TYR A 211 -23.59 -16.22 10.61
C TYR A 211 -24.74 -17.21 10.76
N SER A 212 -25.81 -16.80 11.44
CA SER A 212 -27.09 -17.52 11.40
C SER A 212 -27.74 -17.26 10.04
N PHE A 213 -27.58 -18.18 9.09
CA PHE A 213 -28.32 -18.16 7.84
C PHE A 213 -29.76 -18.59 8.11
N ILE A 214 -30.71 -17.66 8.04
CA ILE A 214 -32.13 -18.01 7.93
C ILE A 214 -32.43 -18.13 6.44
N SER A 215 -32.63 -19.37 5.99
CA SER A 215 -33.22 -19.66 4.68
C SER A 215 -34.71 -19.29 4.73
N LEU A 216 -35.11 -18.29 3.96
CA LEU A 216 -36.52 -18.03 3.67
C LEU A 216 -36.79 -18.47 2.22
N ARG A 217 -37.76 -19.38 2.12
CA ARG A 217 -38.29 -20.00 0.90
C ARG A 217 -38.89 -18.99 -0.07
#